data_AF-A0A7I3ZLH4-F1
#
_entry.id   AF-A0A7I3ZLH4-F1
#
_cell.length_a   1.000
_cell.length_b   1.000
_cell.length_c   1.000
_cell.angle_alpha   90.00
_cell.angle_beta   90.00
_cell.angle_gamma   90.00
#
_symmetry.space_group_name_H-M   'P 1'
#
loop_
_entity.id
_entity.type
_entity.pdbx_description
1 polymer ?
#
loop_
_entity_poly.entity_id
_entity_poly.type
_entity_poly.pdbx_seq_one_letter_code
_entity_poly.pdbx_strand_id
1 'polypeptide(L)'
;MSLMAFRARMMRDSCTIRINPFVCSAFNADFDGDEMNIFCVSSYPSKAECDVFLTVDKYILSPQNLMPIVYAIQDTITGVFMMYKKNKILK
;
A
#
# COMPACT_ATOMS: atom_id res chain seq x y z
N MET A 1 9.82 -4.62 -5.16
CA MET A 1 8.82 -5.39 -5.92
C MET A 1 7.94 -4.37 -6.59
N SER A 2 8.17 -4.07 -7.86
CA SER A 2 7.95 -2.71 -8.37
C SER A 2 6.63 -2.49 -9.15
N LEU A 3 5.76 -3.49 -9.22
CA LEU A 3 4.47 -3.40 -9.92
C LEU A 3 3.41 -4.20 -9.17
N MET A 4 2.29 -3.56 -8.84
CA MET A 4 1.14 -4.16 -8.15
C MET A 4 -0.16 -3.54 -8.67
N ALA A 5 -1.25 -4.26 -8.54
CA ALA A 5 -2.59 -3.79 -8.87
C ALA A 5 -3.28 -3.18 -7.65
N PHE A 6 -3.95 -2.04 -7.88
CA PHE A 6 -4.71 -1.32 -6.86
C PHE A 6 -6.12 -1.03 -7.35
N ARG A 7 -7.06 -1.00 -6.43
CA ARG A 7 -8.41 -0.51 -6.72
C ARG A 7 -8.42 1.01 -6.79
N ALA A 8 -8.71 1.54 -7.97
CA ALA A 8 -8.79 2.98 -8.18
C ALA A 8 -10.00 3.60 -7.45
N ARG A 9 -9.77 4.76 -6.82
CA ARG A 9 -10.82 5.63 -6.28
C ARG A 9 -10.54 7.05 -6.76
N MET A 10 -11.50 7.65 -7.46
CA MET A 10 -11.40 9.03 -7.92
C MET A 10 -11.51 9.99 -6.73
N MET A 11 -10.53 10.88 -6.61
CA MET A 11 -10.56 12.01 -5.67
C MET A 11 -10.80 13.29 -6.46
N ARG A 12 -11.75 14.12 -6.02
CA ARG A 12 -12.12 15.35 -6.73
C ARG A 12 -11.15 16.51 -6.44
N ASP A 13 -10.48 16.46 -5.30
CA ASP A 13 -9.76 17.60 -4.73
C ASP A 13 -8.23 17.51 -4.88
N SER A 14 -7.72 16.57 -5.70
CA SER A 14 -6.27 16.37 -5.84
C SER A 14 -5.85 15.96 -7.25
N CYS A 15 -4.73 16.52 -7.71
CA CYS A 15 -4.07 16.18 -8.96
C CYS A 15 -2.92 15.16 -8.79
N THR A 16 -2.72 14.61 -7.58
CA THR A 16 -1.64 13.67 -7.25
C THR A 16 -2.18 12.29 -6.94
N ILE A 17 -1.35 11.27 -7.18
CA ILE A 17 -1.65 9.90 -6.82
C ILE A 17 -1.56 9.76 -5.30
N ARG A 18 -2.54 9.09 -4.70
CA ARG A 18 -2.52 8.77 -3.26
C ARG A 18 -2.53 7.26 -3.07
N ILE A 19 -1.58 6.77 -2.28
CA ILE A 19 -1.45 5.37 -1.91
C ILE A 19 -1.24 5.24 -0.40
N ASN A 20 -1.46 4.04 0.13
CA ASN A 20 -1.24 3.76 1.55
C ASN A 20 0.28 3.80 1.87
N PRO A 21 0.73 4.51 2.91
CA PRO A 21 2.13 4.52 3.33
C PRO A 21 2.74 3.12 3.57
N PHE A 22 1.93 2.12 3.93
CA PHE A 22 2.43 0.77 4.24
C PHE A 22 2.96 0.03 3.02
N VAL A 23 2.59 0.44 1.81
CA VAL A 23 3.09 -0.17 0.57
C VAL A 23 4.32 0.57 0.01
N CYS A 24 4.70 1.72 0.56
CA CYS A 24 5.78 2.54 0.00
C CYS A 24 7.14 1.85 0.01
N SER A 25 7.42 1.06 1.04
CA SER A 25 8.60 0.18 1.11
C SER A 25 8.69 -0.80 -0.07
N ALA A 26 7.56 -1.24 -0.64
CA ALA A 26 7.55 -2.16 -1.77
C ALA A 26 8.05 -1.51 -3.07
N PHE A 27 7.73 -0.23 -3.23
CA PHE A 27 8.13 0.61 -4.36
C PHE A 27 9.43 1.37 -4.11
N ASN A 28 9.96 1.31 -2.88
CA ASN A 28 11.08 2.13 -2.44
C ASN A 28 10.81 3.64 -2.62
N ALA A 29 9.59 4.06 -2.25
CA ALA A 29 9.14 5.45 -2.33
C ALA A 29 9.09 6.09 -0.94
N ASP A 30 9.31 7.41 -0.85
CA ASP A 30 9.36 8.15 0.43
C ASP A 30 8.52 9.44 0.48
N PHE A 31 7.72 9.71 -0.56
CA PHE A 31 6.83 10.88 -0.68
C PHE A 31 7.52 12.25 -0.66
N ASP A 32 8.76 12.35 -1.15
CA ASP A 32 9.49 13.61 -1.27
C ASP A 32 9.31 14.35 -2.62
N GLY A 33 8.57 13.74 -3.55
CA GLY A 33 8.43 14.21 -4.93
C GLY A 33 8.42 13.10 -5.98
N ASP A 34 8.53 11.84 -5.57
CA ASP A 34 8.46 10.67 -6.45
C ASP A 34 7.28 10.68 -7.43
N GLU A 35 7.57 10.33 -8.69
CA GLU A 35 6.59 10.11 -9.74
C GLU A 35 6.30 8.62 -9.92
N MET A 36 5.02 8.26 -10.08
CA MET A 36 4.60 6.88 -10.32
C MET A 36 3.70 6.79 -11.55
N ASN A 37 3.99 5.82 -12.42
CA ASN A 37 3.17 5.53 -13.59
C ASN A 37 1.97 4.65 -13.23
N ILE A 38 0.81 4.95 -13.82
CA ILE A 38 -0.40 4.13 -13.70
C ILE A 38 -0.71 3.50 -15.05
N PHE A 39 -0.77 2.16 -15.08
CA PHE A 39 -1.24 1.41 -16.23
C PHE A 39 -2.72 1.07 -16.06
N CYS A 40 -3.56 1.60 -16.95
CA CYS A 40 -4.99 1.28 -16.98
C CYS A 40 -5.23 0.10 -17.91
N VAL A 41 -5.71 -1.01 -17.35
CA VAL A 41 -6.00 -2.23 -18.09
C VAL A 41 -7.44 -2.19 -18.60
N SER A 42 -7.65 -2.38 -19.91
CA SER A 42 -8.96 -2.26 -20.56
C SER A 42 -9.67 -3.61 -20.74
N SER A 43 -8.92 -4.68 -21.04
CA SER A 43 -9.49 -5.99 -21.35
C SER A 43 -10.01 -6.71 -20.10
N TYR A 44 -11.08 -7.47 -20.26
CA TYR A 44 -11.63 -8.31 -19.19
C TYR A 44 -10.62 -9.36 -18.65
N PRO A 45 -9.92 -10.15 -19.50
CA PRO A 45 -8.97 -11.14 -18.99
C PRO A 45 -7.81 -10.50 -18.23
N SER A 46 -7.26 -9.39 -18.71
CA SER A 46 -6.13 -8.75 -18.03
C SER A 46 -6.56 -8.07 -16.72
N LYS A 47 -7.80 -7.56 -16.62
CA LYS A 47 -8.36 -7.12 -15.32
C LYS A 47 -8.45 -8.28 -14.33
N ALA A 48 -8.94 -9.44 -14.78
CA ALA A 48 -9.03 -10.63 -13.93
C ALA A 48 -7.64 -11.10 -13.46
N GLU A 49 -6.63 -11.08 -14.34
CA GLU A 49 -5.25 -11.41 -13.97
C GLU A 49 -4.69 -10.42 -12.94
N CYS A 50 -4.93 -9.12 -13.11
CA CYS A 50 -4.54 -8.12 -12.13
C CYS A 50 -5.17 -8.38 -10.76
N ASP A 51 -6.48 -8.66 -10.73
CA ASP A 51 -7.22 -8.89 -9.48
C ASP A 51 -6.81 -10.20 -8.77
N VAL A 52 -6.47 -11.24 -9.53
CA VAL A 52 -6.11 -12.55 -8.95
C VAL A 52 -4.63 -12.62 -8.56
N PHE A 53 -3.74 -12.10 -9.39
CA PHE A 53 -2.29 -12.29 -9.24
C PHE A 53 -1.55 -11.04 -8.78
N LEU A 54 -1.95 -9.85 -9.22
CA LEU A 54 -1.17 -8.63 -8.99
C LEU A 54 -1.64 -7.81 -7.79
N THR A 55 -2.76 -8.17 -7.15
CA THR A 55 -3.29 -7.42 -6.01
C THR A 55 -2.31 -7.46 -4.83
N VAL A 56 -2.19 -6.33 -4.13
CA VAL A 56 -1.22 -6.08 -3.05
C VAL A 56 -1.23 -7.17 -1.96
N ASP A 57 -2.39 -7.74 -1.64
CA ASP A 57 -2.56 -8.81 -0.65
C ASP A 57 -1.82 -10.10 -1.00
N LYS A 58 -1.49 -10.32 -2.28
CA LYS A 58 -0.63 -11.43 -2.71
C LYS A 58 0.86 -11.16 -2.51
N TYR A 59 1.24 -9.91 -2.28
CA TYR A 59 2.62 -9.44 -2.24
C TYR A 59 3.03 -8.79 -0.92
N ILE A 60 2.40 -9.22 0.18
CA ILE A 60 2.76 -8.79 1.53
C ILE A 60 4.18 -9.26 1.89
N LEU A 61 4.57 -10.45 1.44
CA LEU A 61 5.88 -11.04 1.70
C LEU A 61 6.78 -10.97 0.46
N SER A 62 8.07 -10.75 0.68
CA SER A 62 9.08 -10.81 -0.36
C SER A 62 9.30 -12.24 -0.83
N PRO A 63 9.32 -12.52 -2.14
CA PRO A 63 9.66 -13.84 -2.66
C PRO A 63 11.15 -14.19 -2.43
N GLN A 64 12.03 -13.21 -2.24
CA GLN A 64 13.47 -13.44 -2.11
C GLN A 64 13.85 -14.03 -0.74
N ASN A 65 13.22 -13.56 0.32
CA ASN A 65 13.63 -13.85 1.70
C ASN A 65 12.47 -14.01 2.67
N LEU A 66 11.23 -14.03 2.19
CA LEU A 66 10.00 -14.15 2.99
C LEU A 66 9.86 -13.06 4.05
N MET A 67 10.59 -11.95 3.94
CA MET A 67 10.44 -10.81 4.84
C MET A 67 9.20 -10.00 4.44
N PRO A 68 8.47 -9.43 5.40
CA PRO A 68 7.32 -8.57 5.11
C PRO A 68 7.80 -7.31 4.40
N ILE A 69 7.24 -7.04 3.22
CA ILE A 69 7.46 -5.81 2.47
C ILE A 69 6.39 -4.79 2.83
N VAL A 70 5.14 -5.24 3.05
CA VAL A 70 4.03 -4.36 3.45
C VAL A 70 3.86 -4.42 4.96
N TYR A 71 4.11 -3.31 5.65
CA TYR A 71 4.02 -3.23 7.11
C TYR A 71 3.67 -1.83 7.60
N ALA A 72 3.16 -1.75 8.83
CA ALA A 72 2.86 -0.47 9.48
C ALA A 72 4.14 0.31 9.77
N ILE A 73 4.14 1.61 9.49
CA ILE A 73 5.30 2.50 9.71
C ILE A 73 4.91 3.74 10.52
N GLN A 74 5.93 4.41 11.07
CA GLN A 74 5.85 5.74 11.68
C GLN A 74 4.72 5.85 12.73
N ASP A 75 3.78 6.78 12.51
CA ASP A 75 2.73 7.14 13.45
C ASP A 75 1.79 5.98 13.79
N THR A 76 1.62 5.02 12.87
CA THR A 76 0.75 3.87 13.13
C THR A 76 1.31 3.04 14.28
N ILE A 77 2.63 2.81 14.31
CA ILE A 77 3.28 2.02 15.36
C ILE A 77 3.14 2.74 16.70
N THR A 78 3.43 4.05 16.72
CA THR A 78 3.31 4.89 17.92
C THR A 78 1.87 4.93 18.43
N GLY A 79 0.90 5.08 17.53
CA GLY A 79 -0.53 5.10 17.85
C GLY A 79 -0.98 3.79 18.48
N VAL A 80 -0.63 2.65 17.87
CA VAL A 80 -0.95 1.31 18.40
C VAL A 80 -0.33 1.11 19.78
N PHE A 81 0.95 1.48 19.96
CA PHE A 81 1.62 1.39 21.26
C PHE A 81 0.92 2.23 22.34
N MET A 82 0.54 3.47 22.01
CA MET A 82 -0.18 4.34 22.93
C MET A 82 -1.56 3.80 23.26
N MET A 83 -2.27 3.16 22.32
CA MET A 83 -3.59 2.54 22.56
C MET A 83 -3.50 1.31 23.45
N TYR A 84 -2.46 0.48 23.29
CA TYR A 84 -2.27 -0.74 24.09
C TYR A 84 -1.87 -0.46 25.55
N LYS A 85 -1.30 0.71 25.85
CA LYS A 85 -0.82 1.06 27.19
C LYS A 85 -1.97 1.00 28.23
N LYS A 86 -1.88 0.08 29.19
CA LYS A 86 -2.90 -0.27 30.22
C LYS A 86 -3.56 0.88 31.00
N ASN A 87 -3.00 2.09 30.99
CA ASN A 87 -3.56 3.24 31.70
C ASN A 87 -4.50 4.11 30.84
N LYS A 88 -4.87 3.68 29.63
CA LYS A 88 -5.85 4.39 28.79
C LYS A 88 -7.25 3.80 28.98
N ILE A 89 -8.11 4.55 29.66
CA ILE A 89 -9.56 4.32 29.64
C ILE A 89 -10.09 5.00 28.38
N LEU A 90 -10.57 4.22 27.42
CA LEU A 90 -11.36 4.75 26.30
C LEU A 90 -12.72 5.14 26.89
N LYS A 91 -12.96 6.45 27.05
CA LYS A 91 -14.28 7.00 27.36
C LYS A 91 -15.01 7.31 26.07
#